data_AF-A0A2T0SIH1-F1
#
_entry.id   AF-A0A2T0SIH1-F1
#
_cell.length_a   1.000
_cell.length_b   1.000
_cell.length_c   1.000
_cell.angle_alpha   90.00
_cell.angle_beta   90.00
_cell.angle_gamma   90.00
#
_symmetry.space_group_name_H-M   'P 1'
#
loop_
_entity.id
_entity.type
_entity.pdbx_description
1 polymer ?
#
loop_
_entity_poly.entity_id
_entity_poly.type
_entity_poly.pdbx_seq_one_letter_code
_entity_poly.pdbx_strand_id
1 'polypeptide(L)'
;MTRIHVSDSGRVAVAVELQRLGAWVLDELPAMNRAVLGDQVPPDLLTRVLRTEVLPGLPAPERLDPAEARRQVVHLGLTGASVARHFQERTPGGKSEPERAFDGLVVGAEQLPFRAYFAALADRTGTGHCHRESYASLVRWNVGTVEVRLDDRPLAVLPGVFDDGRVRSYTGTGGEERFFVLVKSSEAVELAVNDLLEPLGEDGVRLDSPDAVARLRLATALLRALRGLFVEFASRPAELSMPAEHFMDVFRQFAVHWTPTDIPPSGALDPEALKRDFLLGIGIENYDQHVRRLFPALLTDERAALERLMARPALPVRLLSELRVEPDRLAGADVVDLHRLVRDHPALLDWYRLLTAHAQAAGSHLMLSKKFLFKPQSRRDLAGVGDKPLVSNRAGTTGMTETFLERLTRARREHPLAALRRVVTGETADNGTPEAVPSPTGAASVAVALVA
;
A
#
# COMPACT_ATOMS: atom_id res chain seq x y z
N MET A 1 23.88 -1.07 35.29
CA MET A 1 23.91 -1.14 33.82
C MET A 1 24.94 -2.17 33.41
N THR A 2 24.52 -3.42 33.19
CA THR A 2 25.41 -4.51 32.81
C THR A 2 25.46 -4.57 31.29
N ARG A 3 26.58 -4.15 30.68
CA ARG A 3 26.82 -4.35 29.25
C ARG A 3 27.11 -5.84 29.03
N ILE A 4 26.16 -6.55 28.43
CA ILE A 4 26.36 -7.92 27.97
C ILE A 4 27.25 -7.83 26.72
N HIS A 5 28.52 -8.22 26.85
CA HIS A 5 29.39 -8.46 25.70
C HIS A 5 28.93 -9.73 25.00
N VAL A 6 28.24 -9.57 23.87
CA VAL A 6 27.98 -10.68 22.94
C VAL A 6 29.29 -10.94 22.20
N SER A 7 29.85 -12.15 22.33
CA SER A 7 31.05 -12.57 21.61
C SER A 7 30.82 -12.60 20.10
N ASP A 8 31.86 -12.36 19.29
CA ASP A 8 31.77 -12.44 17.82
C ASP A 8 31.22 -13.79 17.32
N SER A 9 31.54 -14.88 18.00
CA SER A 9 30.98 -16.21 17.73
C SER A 9 29.46 -16.27 17.89
N GLY A 10 28.90 -15.52 18.85
CA GLY A 10 27.46 -15.46 19.11
C GLY A 10 26.69 -14.65 18.07
N ARG A 11 27.34 -13.67 17.43
CA ARG A 11 26.76 -12.91 16.30
C ARG A 11 26.80 -13.70 15.00
N VAL A 12 27.88 -14.42 14.74
CA VAL A 12 27.98 -15.30 13.56
C VAL A 12 26.88 -16.37 13.57
N ALA A 13 26.65 -17.02 14.71
CA ALA A 13 25.58 -18.01 14.85
C ALA A 13 24.18 -17.42 14.59
N VAL A 14 23.91 -16.20 15.09
CA VAL A 14 22.65 -15.48 14.82
C VAL A 14 22.49 -15.25 13.31
N ALA A 15 23.51 -14.70 12.66
CA ALA A 15 23.44 -14.42 11.22
C ALA A 15 23.15 -15.67 10.37
N VAL A 16 23.77 -16.82 10.70
CA VAL A 16 23.53 -18.09 10.01
C VAL A 16 22.07 -18.54 10.12
N GLU A 17 21.48 -18.49 11.31
CA GLU A 17 20.08 -18.88 11.51
C GLU A 17 19.11 -17.94 10.78
N LEU A 18 19.38 -16.62 10.78
CA LEU A 18 18.58 -15.65 10.05
C LEU A 18 18.63 -15.88 8.53
N GLN A 19 19.81 -16.24 8.00
CA GLN A 19 19.97 -16.59 6.58
C GLN A 19 19.22 -17.87 6.25
N ARG A 20 19.26 -18.89 7.12
CA ARG A 20 18.53 -20.14 6.95
C ARG A 20 17.02 -19.92 6.87
N LEU A 21 16.45 -19.12 7.77
CA LEU A 21 15.04 -18.75 7.68
C LEU A 21 14.73 -18.02 6.38
N GLY A 22 15.58 -17.06 5.99
CA GLY A 22 15.40 -16.30 4.77
C GLY A 22 15.35 -17.17 3.52
N ALA A 23 16.26 -18.15 3.40
CA ALA A 23 16.26 -19.12 2.31
C ALA A 23 15.01 -20.03 2.34
N TRP A 24 14.65 -20.53 3.53
CA TRP A 24 13.45 -21.35 3.70
C TRP A 24 12.16 -20.62 3.29
N VAL A 25 12.01 -19.34 3.67
CA VAL A 25 10.83 -18.52 3.29
C VAL A 25 10.80 -18.23 1.78
N LEU A 26 11.95 -18.12 1.13
CA LEU A 26 12.03 -17.84 -0.31
C LEU A 26 11.70 -19.07 -1.16
N ASP A 27 12.11 -20.26 -0.74
CA ASP A 27 12.09 -21.45 -1.59
C ASP A 27 11.11 -22.52 -1.07
N GLU A 28 11.21 -22.89 0.21
CA GLU A 28 10.44 -24.00 0.80
C GLU A 28 9.01 -23.60 1.17
N LEU A 29 8.81 -22.43 1.79
CA LEU A 29 7.46 -21.97 2.18
C LEU A 29 6.51 -21.89 0.96
N PRO A 30 6.89 -21.26 -0.17
CA PRO A 30 6.12 -21.32 -1.41
C PRO A 30 5.79 -22.73 -1.90
N ALA A 31 6.78 -23.64 -1.87
CA ALA A 31 6.60 -25.01 -2.32
C ALA A 31 5.58 -25.75 -1.45
N MET A 32 5.70 -25.63 -0.13
CA MET A 32 4.75 -26.21 0.83
C MET A 32 3.36 -25.63 0.68
N ASN A 33 3.23 -24.30 0.53
CA ASN A 33 1.94 -23.66 0.34
C ASN A 33 1.23 -24.14 -0.93
N ARG A 34 1.96 -24.28 -2.04
CA ARG A 34 1.40 -24.86 -3.28
C ARG A 34 1.01 -26.32 -3.11
N ALA A 35 1.82 -27.13 -2.40
CA ALA A 35 1.52 -28.53 -2.15
C ALA A 35 0.26 -28.71 -1.29
N VAL A 36 0.10 -27.93 -0.21
CA VAL A 36 -1.12 -27.93 0.62
C VAL A 36 -2.32 -27.50 -0.19
N LEU A 37 -2.16 -26.45 -1.01
CA LEU A 37 -3.23 -25.93 -1.86
C LEU A 37 -3.69 -26.90 -2.94
N GLY A 38 -2.76 -27.70 -3.47
CA GLY A 38 -3.05 -28.76 -4.43
C GLY A 38 -3.46 -30.08 -3.80
N ASP A 39 -3.77 -30.10 -2.49
CA ASP A 39 -4.12 -31.31 -1.72
C ASP A 39 -3.06 -32.44 -1.80
N GLN A 40 -1.80 -32.09 -2.08
CA GLN A 40 -0.69 -33.04 -2.19
C GLN A 40 -0.14 -33.42 -0.81
N VAL A 41 -0.24 -32.50 0.15
CA VAL A 41 0.19 -32.70 1.53
C VAL A 41 -0.84 -32.11 2.49
N PRO A 42 -0.97 -32.64 3.72
CA PRO A 42 -1.94 -32.11 4.66
C PRO A 42 -1.46 -30.79 5.28
N PRO A 43 -2.39 -29.90 5.69
CA PRO A 43 -2.08 -28.60 6.30
C PRO A 43 -1.15 -28.64 7.52
N ASP A 44 -1.27 -29.68 8.34
CA ASP A 44 -0.48 -29.85 9.57
C ASP A 44 1.01 -30.16 9.29
N LEU A 45 1.35 -30.51 8.05
CA LEU A 45 2.75 -30.68 7.65
C LEU A 45 3.53 -29.36 7.79
N LEU A 46 2.92 -28.22 7.43
CA LEU A 46 3.57 -26.91 7.57
C LEU A 46 3.90 -26.61 9.04
N THR A 47 2.94 -26.78 9.95
CA THR A 47 3.15 -26.52 11.38
C THR A 47 4.12 -27.51 12.01
N ARG A 48 4.17 -28.75 11.50
CA ARG A 48 5.15 -29.76 11.92
C ARG A 48 6.57 -29.36 11.54
N VAL A 49 6.83 -29.06 10.27
CA VAL A 49 8.14 -28.62 9.76
C VAL A 49 8.61 -27.37 10.50
N LEU A 50 7.72 -26.38 10.68
CA LEU A 50 8.05 -25.18 11.44
C LEU A 50 8.54 -25.50 12.86
N ARG A 51 7.82 -26.39 13.56
CA ARG A 51 8.12 -26.78 14.93
C ARG A 51 9.41 -27.59 15.06
N THR A 52 9.75 -28.43 14.08
CA THR A 52 10.89 -29.33 14.17
C THR A 52 12.17 -28.78 13.55
N GLU A 53 12.06 -27.91 12.55
CA GLU A 53 13.20 -27.55 11.70
C GLU A 53 13.49 -26.05 11.62
N VAL A 54 12.48 -25.19 11.80
CA VAL A 54 12.61 -23.74 11.56
C VAL A 54 12.63 -22.95 12.86
N LEU A 55 11.56 -23.03 13.65
CA LEU A 55 11.37 -22.21 14.85
C LEU A 55 12.37 -22.49 15.99
N PRO A 56 12.84 -23.73 16.25
CA PRO A 56 13.77 -23.99 17.34
C PRO A 56 15.13 -23.29 17.22
N GLY A 57 15.58 -23.03 15.99
CA GLY A 57 16.88 -22.40 15.71
C GLY A 57 16.88 -20.88 15.87
N LEU A 58 15.71 -20.25 15.96
CA LEU A 58 15.62 -18.79 15.94
C LEU A 58 16.16 -18.16 17.24
N PRO A 59 16.91 -17.05 17.15
CA PRO A 59 17.46 -16.38 18.32
C PRO A 59 16.38 -15.65 19.13
N ALA A 60 16.64 -15.42 20.41
CA ALA A 60 15.77 -14.57 21.24
C ALA A 60 15.67 -13.14 20.67
N PRO A 61 14.50 -12.47 20.71
CA PRO A 61 14.29 -11.15 20.11
C PRO A 61 15.28 -10.08 20.59
N GLU A 62 15.70 -10.15 21.85
CA GLU A 62 16.62 -9.20 22.49
C GLU A 62 18.03 -9.24 21.88
N ARG A 63 18.38 -10.35 21.23
CA ARG A 63 19.67 -10.53 20.54
C ARG A 63 19.72 -9.89 19.17
N LEU A 64 18.56 -9.52 18.61
CA LEU A 64 18.46 -8.90 17.30
C LEU A 64 18.55 -7.38 17.42
N ASP A 65 19.16 -6.75 16.43
CA ASP A 65 19.00 -5.31 16.24
C ASP A 65 17.64 -4.98 15.58
N PRO A 66 17.23 -3.71 15.53
CA PRO A 66 15.95 -3.33 14.91
C PRO A 66 15.83 -3.69 13.42
N ALA A 67 16.92 -3.69 12.66
CA ALA A 67 16.89 -4.02 11.22
C ALA A 67 16.74 -5.53 11.00
N GLU A 68 17.46 -6.33 11.78
CA GLU A 68 17.29 -7.78 11.84
C GLU A 68 15.87 -8.15 12.28
N ALA A 69 15.33 -7.49 13.31
CA ALA A 69 13.96 -7.70 13.76
C ALA A 69 12.94 -7.41 12.64
N ARG A 70 13.11 -6.32 11.87
CA ARG A 70 12.23 -6.04 10.71
C ARG A 70 12.28 -7.15 9.66
N ARG A 71 13.47 -7.64 9.31
CA ARG A 71 13.62 -8.78 8.37
C ARG A 71 12.87 -10.02 8.88
N GLN A 72 13.01 -10.33 10.17
CA GLN A 72 12.31 -11.45 10.80
C GLN A 72 10.79 -11.26 10.84
N VAL A 73 10.31 -10.04 11.08
CA VAL A 73 8.87 -9.71 11.00
C VAL A 73 8.31 -9.99 9.60
N VAL A 74 9.07 -9.72 8.52
CA VAL A 74 8.63 -10.09 7.16
C VAL A 74 8.56 -11.61 6.99
N HIS A 75 9.63 -12.33 7.32
CA HIS A 75 9.72 -13.78 7.13
C HIS A 75 8.68 -14.55 7.95
N LEU A 76 8.56 -14.22 9.23
CA LEU A 76 7.61 -14.86 10.14
C LEU A 76 6.18 -14.37 9.90
N GLY A 77 6.00 -13.18 9.33
CA GLY A 77 4.70 -12.68 8.91
C GLY A 77 4.10 -13.53 7.80
N LEU A 78 4.87 -13.81 6.74
CA LEU A 78 4.44 -14.70 5.65
C LEU A 78 4.19 -16.13 6.15
N THR A 79 5.05 -16.62 7.04
CA THR A 79 4.93 -17.93 7.67
C THR A 79 3.65 -18.04 8.50
N GLY A 80 3.41 -17.06 9.38
CA GLY A 80 2.25 -17.05 10.27
C GLY A 80 0.94 -16.90 9.51
N ALA A 81 0.92 -16.08 8.45
CA ALA A 81 -0.23 -15.95 7.56
C ALA A 81 -0.56 -17.28 6.85
N SER A 82 0.46 -18.02 6.43
CA SER A 82 0.31 -19.34 5.80
C SER A 82 -0.28 -20.35 6.78
N VAL A 83 0.23 -20.40 8.01
CA VAL A 83 -0.31 -21.24 9.09
C VAL A 83 -1.77 -20.89 9.38
N ALA A 84 -2.07 -19.60 9.59
CA ALA A 84 -3.40 -19.12 9.90
C ALA A 84 -4.40 -19.44 8.79
N ARG A 85 -4.02 -19.22 7.54
CA ARG A 85 -4.85 -19.53 6.37
C ARG A 85 -5.23 -20.99 6.32
N HIS A 86 -4.23 -21.88 6.34
CA HIS A 86 -4.49 -23.32 6.17
C HIS A 86 -5.28 -23.90 7.33
N PHE A 87 -5.04 -23.43 8.56
CA PHE A 87 -5.84 -23.79 9.72
C PHE A 87 -7.30 -23.36 9.56
N GLN A 88 -7.55 -22.08 9.26
CA GLN A 88 -8.91 -21.55 9.13
C GLN A 88 -9.70 -22.18 7.98
N GLU A 89 -9.00 -22.65 6.94
CA GLU A 89 -9.63 -23.28 5.79
C GLU A 89 -10.08 -24.71 6.10
N ARG A 90 -9.29 -25.42 6.90
CA ARG A 90 -9.36 -26.88 7.01
C ARG A 90 -9.88 -27.36 8.36
N THR A 91 -9.90 -26.49 9.37
CA THR A 91 -10.39 -26.81 10.71
C THR A 91 -11.81 -26.26 10.90
N PRO A 92 -12.79 -27.12 11.25
CA PRO A 92 -14.13 -26.66 11.63
C PRO A 92 -14.06 -25.64 12.78
N GLY A 93 -14.73 -24.49 12.60
CA GLY A 93 -14.66 -23.39 13.58
C GLY A 93 -13.35 -22.61 13.57
N GLY A 94 -12.39 -22.90 12.68
CA GLY A 94 -11.09 -22.23 12.68
C GLY A 94 -11.18 -20.70 12.53
N LYS A 95 -12.19 -20.19 11.81
CA LYS A 95 -12.41 -18.74 11.66
C LYS A 95 -12.94 -18.03 12.89
N SER A 96 -13.65 -18.74 13.78
CA SER A 96 -14.13 -18.14 15.03
C SER A 96 -13.04 -18.08 16.10
N GLU A 97 -12.01 -18.92 15.97
CA GLU A 97 -10.88 -19.00 16.89
C GLU A 97 -9.54 -19.00 16.12
N PRO A 98 -9.25 -17.96 15.31
CA PRO A 98 -8.08 -17.92 14.44
C PRO A 98 -6.75 -18.03 15.20
N GLU A 99 -6.72 -17.62 16.46
CA GLU A 99 -5.55 -17.71 17.34
C GLU A 99 -5.05 -19.14 17.56
N ARG A 100 -5.94 -20.13 17.45
CA ARG A 100 -5.62 -21.55 17.66
C ARG A 100 -4.74 -22.13 16.55
N ALA A 101 -4.63 -21.43 15.42
CA ALA A 101 -3.70 -21.81 14.35
C ALA A 101 -2.24 -21.93 14.84
N PHE A 102 -1.90 -21.22 15.92
CA PHE A 102 -0.56 -21.15 16.47
C PHE A 102 -0.34 -22.03 17.70
N ASP A 103 -1.33 -22.82 18.11
CA ASP A 103 -1.23 -23.70 19.28
C ASP A 103 -0.07 -24.70 19.12
N GLY A 104 0.80 -24.76 20.13
CA GLY A 104 1.96 -25.65 20.14
C GLY A 104 3.13 -25.21 19.23
N LEU A 105 3.05 -24.05 18.58
CA LEU A 105 4.21 -23.44 17.92
C LEU A 105 5.01 -22.63 18.94
N VAL A 106 6.23 -23.10 19.22
CA VAL A 106 7.19 -22.47 20.14
C VAL A 106 8.49 -22.13 19.41
N VAL A 107 9.15 -21.06 19.84
CA VAL A 107 10.30 -20.46 19.15
C VAL A 107 11.53 -20.39 20.05
N GLY A 108 12.67 -20.75 19.48
CA GLY A 108 13.98 -20.68 20.12
C GLY A 108 14.16 -21.62 21.32
N ALA A 109 15.32 -21.53 21.96
CA ALA A 109 15.69 -22.35 23.11
C ALA A 109 14.78 -22.14 24.33
N GLU A 110 14.22 -20.94 24.49
CA GLU A 110 13.30 -20.59 25.58
C GLU A 110 11.86 -21.07 25.33
N GLN A 111 11.59 -21.65 24.15
CA GLN A 111 10.28 -22.18 23.76
C GLN A 111 9.14 -21.15 23.90
N LEU A 112 9.39 -19.90 23.47
CA LEU A 112 8.40 -18.84 23.52
C LEU A 112 7.23 -19.13 22.56
N PRO A 113 5.97 -18.98 22.96
CA PRO A 113 4.84 -19.14 22.04
C PRO A 113 4.97 -18.22 20.82
N PHE A 114 4.69 -18.74 19.62
CA PHE A 114 4.93 -18.03 18.35
C PHE A 114 4.38 -16.60 18.32
N ARG A 115 3.14 -16.40 18.76
CA ARG A 115 2.52 -15.06 18.79
C ARG A 115 3.20 -14.12 19.78
N ALA A 116 3.67 -14.62 20.92
CA ALA A 116 4.42 -13.82 21.89
C ALA A 116 5.82 -13.46 21.36
N TYR A 117 6.49 -14.40 20.69
CA TYR A 117 7.77 -14.16 20.02
C TYR A 117 7.61 -13.13 18.89
N PHE A 118 6.57 -13.24 18.06
CA PHE A 118 6.29 -12.27 17.00
C PHE A 118 5.99 -10.88 17.58
N ALA A 119 5.21 -10.79 18.65
CA ALA A 119 4.94 -9.51 19.33
C ALA A 119 6.24 -8.87 19.83
N ALA A 120 7.11 -9.63 20.48
CA ALA A 120 8.41 -9.14 20.93
C ALA A 120 9.32 -8.68 19.77
N LEU A 121 9.29 -9.37 18.62
CA LEU A 121 9.98 -8.92 17.40
C LEU A 121 9.40 -7.61 16.86
N ALA A 122 8.08 -7.52 16.77
CA ALA A 122 7.39 -6.31 16.32
C ALA A 122 7.74 -5.11 17.21
N ASP A 123 7.76 -5.29 18.53
CA ASP A 123 8.18 -4.27 19.49
C ASP A 123 9.67 -3.92 19.30
N ARG A 124 10.52 -4.94 19.07
CA ARG A 124 11.97 -4.77 18.85
C ARG A 124 12.31 -3.94 17.60
N THR A 125 11.43 -3.89 16.60
CA THR A 125 11.62 -3.01 15.43
C THR A 125 11.66 -1.53 15.80
N GLY A 126 11.09 -1.15 16.94
CA GLY A 126 10.98 0.24 17.41
C GLY A 126 10.04 1.11 16.57
N THR A 127 9.26 0.56 15.65
CA THR A 127 8.37 1.33 14.75
C THR A 127 6.91 1.38 15.19
N GLY A 128 6.58 0.71 16.29
CA GLY A 128 5.18 0.49 16.72
C GLY A 128 4.39 -0.37 15.73
N HIS A 129 5.05 -1.33 15.09
CA HIS A 129 4.44 -2.34 14.22
C HIS A 129 3.46 -3.20 15.01
N CYS A 130 2.35 -3.63 14.40
CA CYS A 130 1.38 -4.48 15.07
C CYS A 130 1.90 -5.92 15.27
N HIS A 131 1.23 -6.69 16.12
CA HIS A 131 1.67 -8.04 16.52
C HIS A 131 1.23 -9.15 15.54
N ARG A 132 1.17 -8.80 14.24
CA ARG A 132 0.97 -9.67 13.08
C ARG A 132 1.65 -9.03 11.86
N GLU A 133 1.67 -9.67 10.70
CA GLU A 133 2.05 -9.01 9.45
C GLU A 133 1.09 -7.89 9.05
N SER A 134 1.63 -6.82 8.47
CA SER A 134 0.91 -5.60 8.08
C SER A 134 1.26 -5.20 6.65
N TYR A 135 0.64 -4.13 6.12
CA TYR A 135 1.06 -3.56 4.85
C TYR A 135 2.55 -3.19 4.83
N ALA A 136 3.05 -2.62 5.93
CA ALA A 136 4.44 -2.24 6.06
C ALA A 136 5.39 -3.44 5.92
N SER A 137 5.12 -4.54 6.62
CA SER A 137 5.99 -5.73 6.54
C SER A 137 5.79 -6.53 5.25
N LEU A 138 4.56 -6.65 4.75
CA LEU A 138 4.25 -7.47 3.58
C LEU A 138 4.68 -6.83 2.26
N VAL A 139 4.59 -5.50 2.16
CA VAL A 139 4.89 -4.74 0.93
C VAL A 139 6.16 -3.94 1.09
N ARG A 140 6.14 -2.93 1.96
CA ARG A 140 7.20 -1.91 2.02
C ARG A 140 8.55 -2.50 2.40
N TRP A 141 8.62 -3.29 3.47
CA TRP A 141 9.86 -3.90 3.92
C TRP A 141 10.27 -5.08 3.03
N ASN A 142 9.31 -5.85 2.53
CA ASN A 142 9.53 -7.07 1.75
C ASN A 142 10.18 -6.82 0.39
N VAL A 143 9.63 -5.91 -0.41
CA VAL A 143 10.22 -5.56 -1.70
C VAL A 143 11.47 -4.70 -1.48
N GLY A 144 12.49 -4.85 -2.32
CA GLY A 144 13.72 -4.07 -2.27
C GLY A 144 13.48 -2.54 -2.34
N THR A 145 14.51 -1.76 -2.08
CA THR A 145 14.40 -0.29 -2.09
C THR A 145 13.93 0.21 -3.46
N VAL A 146 12.93 1.09 -3.46
CA VAL A 146 12.44 1.74 -4.69
C VAL A 146 12.81 3.21 -4.64
N GLU A 147 13.36 3.71 -5.74
CA GLU A 147 13.68 5.11 -5.92
C GLU A 147 12.87 5.71 -7.08
N VAL A 148 12.28 6.87 -6.84
CA VAL A 148 11.64 7.69 -7.86
C VAL A 148 12.61 8.80 -8.25
N ARG A 149 12.97 8.87 -9.52
CA ARG A 149 13.96 9.83 -10.04
C ARG A 149 13.32 10.77 -11.05
N LEU A 150 13.80 12.01 -11.04
CA LEU A 150 13.62 12.98 -12.10
C LEU A 150 14.98 13.20 -12.74
N ASP A 151 15.13 12.70 -13.97
CA ASP A 151 16.45 12.59 -14.61
C ASP A 151 17.42 11.83 -13.67
N ASP A 152 18.55 12.44 -13.31
CA ASP A 152 19.55 11.85 -12.41
C ASP A 152 19.37 12.20 -10.92
N ARG A 153 18.28 12.88 -10.56
CA ARG A 153 18.04 13.31 -9.18
C ARG A 153 16.98 12.42 -8.49
N PRO A 154 17.27 11.85 -7.30
CA PRO A 154 16.25 11.21 -6.48
C PRO A 154 15.20 12.25 -6.04
N LEU A 155 13.93 11.95 -6.27
CA LEU A 155 12.79 12.66 -5.71
C LEU A 155 12.33 12.04 -4.41
N ALA A 156 12.25 10.71 -4.35
CA ALA A 156 11.89 9.96 -3.15
C ALA A 156 12.56 8.59 -3.14
N VAL A 157 12.84 8.08 -1.94
CA VAL A 157 13.39 6.75 -1.70
C VAL A 157 12.50 6.03 -0.69
N LEU A 158 11.91 4.91 -1.10
CA LEU A 158 11.10 4.05 -0.25
C LEU A 158 11.90 2.79 0.12
N PRO A 159 12.50 2.73 1.32
CA PRO A 159 13.45 1.68 1.68
C PRO A 159 12.79 0.30 1.80
N GLY A 160 13.48 -0.73 1.33
CA GLY A 160 13.22 -2.13 1.70
C GLY A 160 14.11 -2.57 2.88
N VAL A 161 13.89 -3.78 3.40
CA VAL A 161 14.82 -4.38 4.38
C VAL A 161 15.66 -5.52 3.79
N PHE A 162 15.48 -5.79 2.49
CA PHE A 162 16.22 -6.75 1.70
C PHE A 162 16.84 -6.08 0.47
N ASP A 163 18.05 -6.51 0.14
CA ASP A 163 18.94 -6.04 -0.94
C ASP A 163 19.39 -7.22 -1.84
N ASP A 164 18.67 -8.34 -1.78
CA ASP A 164 19.00 -9.55 -2.55
C ASP A 164 18.25 -9.63 -3.89
N GLY A 165 17.53 -8.57 -4.27
CA GLY A 165 16.72 -8.52 -5.48
C GLY A 165 15.52 -9.47 -5.49
N ARG A 166 15.19 -10.14 -4.38
CA ARG A 166 14.10 -11.12 -4.30
C ARG A 166 12.93 -10.61 -3.47
N VAL A 167 11.72 -10.92 -3.91
CA VAL A 167 10.48 -10.63 -3.19
C VAL A 167 9.98 -11.90 -2.52
N ARG A 168 9.75 -11.87 -1.20
CA ARG A 168 9.17 -13.01 -0.50
C ARG A 168 7.67 -13.05 -0.79
N SER A 169 7.16 -14.21 -1.15
CA SER A 169 5.75 -14.38 -1.55
C SER A 169 5.16 -15.64 -0.93
N TYR A 170 3.84 -15.78 -0.98
CA TYR A 170 3.16 -16.92 -0.38
C TYR A 170 3.30 -18.17 -1.23
N THR A 171 3.25 -18.02 -2.55
CA THR A 171 3.26 -19.14 -3.49
C THR A 171 4.40 -19.11 -4.48
N GLY A 172 5.34 -18.16 -4.39
CA GLY A 172 6.52 -18.14 -5.26
C GLY A 172 6.19 -17.92 -6.73
N THR A 173 4.99 -17.40 -7.03
CA THR A 173 4.58 -17.15 -8.41
C THR A 173 5.05 -15.77 -8.85
N GLY A 174 5.54 -15.65 -10.08
CA GLY A 174 5.95 -14.36 -10.62
C GLY A 174 4.81 -13.32 -10.64
N GLY A 175 3.55 -13.75 -10.61
CA GLY A 175 2.41 -12.85 -10.49
C GLY A 175 2.31 -12.17 -9.13
N GLU A 176 2.56 -12.89 -8.04
CA GLU A 176 2.60 -12.31 -6.67
C GLU A 176 3.75 -11.32 -6.53
N GLU A 177 4.93 -11.67 -7.01
CA GLU A 177 6.11 -10.79 -6.97
C GLU A 177 5.85 -9.49 -7.73
N ARG A 178 5.34 -9.57 -8.96
CA ARG A 178 4.98 -8.39 -9.76
C ARG A 178 3.90 -7.54 -9.11
N PHE A 179 2.93 -8.17 -8.43
CA PHE A 179 1.92 -7.42 -7.70
C PHE A 179 2.53 -6.66 -6.52
N PHE A 180 3.39 -7.28 -5.72
CA PHE A 180 4.08 -6.58 -4.64
C PHE A 180 4.97 -5.44 -5.15
N VAL A 181 5.71 -5.67 -6.23
CA VAL A 181 6.51 -4.61 -6.88
C VAL A 181 5.63 -3.47 -7.37
N LEU A 182 4.48 -3.76 -7.99
CA LEU A 182 3.53 -2.72 -8.40
C LEU A 182 3.08 -1.88 -7.20
N VAL A 183 2.65 -2.52 -6.11
CA VAL A 183 2.15 -1.82 -4.92
C VAL A 183 3.25 -0.95 -4.31
N LYS A 184 4.45 -1.48 -4.08
CA LYS A 184 5.57 -0.67 -3.53
C LYS A 184 6.00 0.45 -4.46
N SER A 185 6.05 0.21 -5.77
CA SER A 185 6.39 1.24 -6.75
C SER A 185 5.35 2.36 -6.76
N SER A 186 4.08 1.99 -6.59
CA SER A 186 2.98 2.95 -6.47
C SER A 186 3.14 3.80 -5.22
N GLU A 187 3.34 3.17 -4.06
CA GLU A 187 3.60 3.88 -2.79
C GLU A 187 4.80 4.83 -2.89
N ALA A 188 5.89 4.44 -3.56
CA ALA A 188 7.07 5.29 -3.74
C ALA A 188 6.77 6.55 -4.60
N VAL A 189 5.96 6.40 -5.65
CA VAL A 189 5.50 7.55 -6.46
C VAL A 189 4.56 8.43 -5.64
N GLU A 190 3.70 7.84 -4.81
CA GLU A 190 2.82 8.56 -3.90
C GLU A 190 3.59 9.34 -2.82
N LEU A 191 4.65 8.75 -2.27
CA LEU A 191 5.60 9.42 -1.37
C LEU A 191 6.23 10.64 -2.07
N ALA A 192 6.75 10.48 -3.30
CA ALA A 192 7.33 11.59 -4.06
C ALA A 192 6.33 12.73 -4.31
N VAL A 193 5.05 12.40 -4.52
CA VAL A 193 3.98 13.41 -4.64
C VAL A 193 3.78 14.12 -3.30
N ASN A 194 3.69 13.39 -2.20
CA ASN A 194 3.46 13.98 -0.89
C ASN A 194 4.65 14.83 -0.42
N ASP A 195 5.89 14.42 -0.67
CA ASP A 195 7.11 15.20 -0.37
C ASP A 195 7.14 16.56 -1.10
N LEU A 196 6.50 16.65 -2.27
CA LEU A 196 6.34 17.91 -2.99
C LEU A 196 5.24 18.80 -2.41
N LEU A 197 4.16 18.19 -1.89
CA LEU A 197 2.94 18.89 -1.47
C LEU A 197 2.91 19.23 0.02
N GLU A 198 3.45 18.39 0.90
CA GLU A 198 3.45 18.61 2.35
C GLU A 198 4.09 19.94 2.77
N PRO A 199 5.24 20.37 2.19
CA PRO A 199 5.82 21.68 2.51
C PRO A 199 4.90 22.85 2.14
N LEU A 200 4.02 22.66 1.15
CA LEU A 200 3.02 23.68 0.83
C LEU A 200 2.02 23.85 1.98
N GLY A 201 1.89 22.88 2.89
CA GLY A 201 1.02 22.92 4.06
C GLY A 201 1.52 23.81 5.21
N GLU A 202 2.73 24.37 5.11
CA GLU A 202 3.33 25.21 6.16
C GLU A 202 2.78 26.64 6.18
N ASP A 203 2.78 27.25 7.37
CA ASP A 203 2.32 28.62 7.57
C ASP A 203 3.23 29.61 6.82
N GLY A 204 2.61 30.59 6.15
CA GLY A 204 3.34 31.61 5.38
C GLY A 204 3.77 31.19 3.98
N VAL A 205 3.55 29.93 3.58
CA VAL A 205 3.81 29.47 2.19
C VAL A 205 2.67 29.90 1.28
N ARG A 206 2.99 30.72 0.27
CA ARG A 206 2.04 31.14 -0.77
C ARG A 206 1.78 30.03 -1.79
N LEU A 207 0.52 29.65 -1.93
CA LEU A 207 0.09 28.55 -2.82
C LEU A 207 0.00 28.94 -4.30
N ASP A 208 0.19 30.22 -4.62
CA ASP A 208 0.25 30.79 -5.97
C ASP A 208 1.67 31.20 -6.38
N SER A 209 2.68 30.94 -5.55
CA SER A 209 4.07 31.28 -5.84
C SER A 209 4.64 30.43 -6.99
N PRO A 210 5.67 30.91 -7.71
CA PRO A 210 6.33 30.13 -8.76
C PRO A 210 6.85 28.77 -8.29
N ASP A 211 7.37 28.68 -7.06
CA ASP A 211 7.84 27.41 -6.47
C ASP A 211 6.68 26.45 -6.22
N ALA A 212 5.57 26.94 -5.63
CA ALA A 212 4.36 26.14 -5.45
C ALA A 212 3.86 25.61 -6.79
N VAL A 213 3.74 26.47 -7.80
CA VAL A 213 3.32 26.08 -9.15
C VAL A 213 4.25 25.01 -9.77
N ALA A 214 5.57 25.15 -9.60
CA ALA A 214 6.52 24.14 -10.08
C ALA A 214 6.31 22.77 -9.40
N ARG A 215 6.11 22.76 -8.07
CA ARG A 215 5.79 21.54 -7.31
C ARG A 215 4.49 20.90 -7.75
N LEU A 216 3.43 21.68 -7.95
CA LEU A 216 2.12 21.20 -8.42
C LEU A 216 2.23 20.52 -9.79
N ARG A 217 3.00 21.10 -10.72
CA ARG A 217 3.21 20.54 -12.05
C ARG A 217 3.96 19.21 -11.99
N LEU A 218 5.00 19.13 -11.17
CA LEU A 218 5.75 17.89 -10.98
C LEU A 218 4.89 16.80 -10.30
N ALA A 219 4.16 17.15 -9.24
CA ALA A 219 3.22 16.26 -8.57
C ALA A 219 2.12 15.76 -9.53
N THR A 220 1.64 16.62 -10.43
CA THR A 220 0.68 16.24 -11.49
C THR A 220 1.29 15.23 -12.45
N ALA A 221 2.54 15.42 -12.86
CA ALA A 221 3.24 14.47 -13.75
C ALA A 221 3.44 13.10 -13.07
N LEU A 222 3.83 13.10 -11.79
CA LEU A 222 3.97 11.87 -10.99
C LEU A 222 2.65 11.11 -10.84
N LEU A 223 1.53 11.79 -10.57
CA LEU A 223 0.21 11.14 -10.50
C LEU A 223 -0.23 10.55 -11.86
N ARG A 224 0.17 11.17 -12.98
CA ARG A 224 -0.05 10.60 -14.31
C ARG A 224 0.84 9.37 -14.54
N ALA A 225 2.08 9.38 -14.07
CA ALA A 225 2.97 8.21 -14.11
C ALA A 225 2.42 7.06 -13.27
N LEU A 226 1.94 7.34 -12.04
CA LEU A 226 1.25 6.38 -11.18
C LEU A 226 0.04 5.75 -11.88
N ARG A 227 -0.80 6.58 -12.52
CA ARG A 227 -1.89 6.09 -13.36
C ARG A 227 -1.38 5.19 -14.49
N GLY A 228 -0.26 5.54 -15.12
CA GLY A 228 0.42 4.73 -16.12
C GLY A 228 0.78 3.34 -15.61
N LEU A 229 1.42 3.24 -14.44
CA LEU A 229 1.78 1.97 -13.79
C LEU A 229 0.56 1.06 -13.61
N PHE A 230 -0.55 1.60 -13.10
CA PHE A 230 -1.79 0.84 -12.91
C PHE A 230 -2.41 0.36 -14.22
N VAL A 231 -2.47 1.24 -15.23
CA VAL A 231 -3.01 0.89 -16.55
C VAL A 231 -2.15 -0.14 -17.25
N GLU A 232 -0.83 0.02 -17.19
CA GLU A 232 0.12 -0.92 -17.79
C GLU A 232 -0.05 -2.31 -17.17
N PHE A 233 -0.01 -2.41 -15.84
CA PHE A 233 -0.21 -3.69 -15.15
C PHE A 233 -1.56 -4.32 -15.50
N ALA A 234 -2.62 -3.52 -15.54
CA ALA A 234 -3.95 -3.99 -15.93
C ALA A 234 -4.05 -4.39 -17.40
N SER A 235 -3.23 -3.86 -18.30
CA SER A 235 -3.29 -4.16 -19.74
C SER A 235 -2.49 -5.41 -20.11
N ARG A 236 -1.54 -5.82 -19.28
CA ARG A 236 -0.70 -6.99 -19.52
C ARG A 236 -1.53 -8.29 -19.54
N PRO A 237 -1.10 -9.30 -20.32
CA PRO A 237 -1.61 -10.67 -20.21
C PRO A 237 -1.56 -11.20 -18.77
N ALA A 238 -2.43 -12.16 -18.43
CA ALA A 238 -2.53 -12.68 -17.07
C ALA A 238 -1.21 -13.30 -16.57
N GLU A 239 -0.44 -13.89 -17.48
CA GLU A 239 0.86 -14.53 -17.26
C GLU A 239 1.97 -13.51 -16.95
N LEU A 240 1.81 -12.28 -17.44
CA LEU A 240 2.76 -11.16 -17.26
C LEU A 240 2.27 -10.14 -16.20
N SER A 241 1.10 -10.36 -15.64
CA SER A 241 0.52 -9.65 -14.50
C SER A 241 0.24 -10.68 -13.40
N MET A 242 -1.02 -10.79 -12.96
CA MET A 242 -1.54 -11.82 -12.07
C MET A 242 -2.94 -12.23 -12.56
N PRO A 243 -3.27 -13.53 -12.72
CA PRO A 243 -4.64 -13.96 -13.02
C PRO A 243 -5.62 -13.53 -11.92
N ALA A 244 -6.84 -13.10 -12.28
CA ALA A 244 -7.83 -12.66 -11.30
C ALA A 244 -8.28 -13.81 -10.39
N GLU A 245 -8.37 -15.03 -10.92
CA GLU A 245 -8.65 -16.24 -10.18
C GLU A 245 -7.55 -16.52 -9.15
N HIS A 246 -6.27 -16.40 -9.54
CA HIS A 246 -5.16 -16.55 -8.59
C HIS A 246 -5.21 -15.48 -7.50
N PHE A 247 -5.47 -14.22 -7.87
CA PHE A 247 -5.65 -13.13 -6.90
C PHE A 247 -6.74 -13.48 -5.88
N MET A 248 -7.93 -13.84 -6.34
CA MET A 248 -9.10 -14.07 -5.50
C MET A 248 -9.03 -15.37 -4.69
N ASP A 249 -8.53 -16.45 -5.28
CA ASP A 249 -8.67 -17.79 -4.72
C ASP A 249 -7.44 -18.27 -3.97
N VAL A 250 -6.29 -17.64 -4.24
CA VAL A 250 -5.01 -18.04 -3.67
C VAL A 250 -4.41 -16.88 -2.89
N PHE A 251 -3.89 -15.87 -3.59
CA PHE A 251 -3.07 -14.82 -3.00
C PHE A 251 -3.79 -14.06 -1.88
N ARG A 252 -4.99 -13.56 -2.17
CA ARG A 252 -5.78 -12.79 -1.20
C ARG A 252 -6.21 -13.61 0.01
N GLN A 253 -6.33 -14.92 -0.14
CA GLN A 253 -6.79 -15.81 0.94
C GLN A 253 -5.72 -16.00 2.02
N PHE A 254 -4.51 -15.45 1.87
CA PHE A 254 -3.51 -15.36 2.95
C PHE A 254 -3.73 -14.16 3.88
N ALA A 255 -4.54 -13.17 3.49
CA ALA A 255 -4.87 -12.02 4.33
C ALA A 255 -6.00 -12.34 5.33
N VAL A 256 -5.84 -13.42 6.08
CA VAL A 256 -6.75 -13.84 7.15
C VAL A 256 -6.42 -13.17 8.48
N HIS A 257 -7.33 -13.29 9.43
CA HIS A 257 -7.15 -12.85 10.81
C HIS A 257 -6.21 -13.81 11.56
N TRP A 258 -5.32 -13.29 12.42
CA TRP A 258 -4.60 -14.07 13.44
C TRP A 258 -5.30 -13.98 14.79
N THR A 259 -6.09 -12.93 15.00
CA THR A 259 -7.02 -12.75 16.12
C THR A 259 -8.35 -12.20 15.62
N PRO A 260 -9.46 -12.37 16.36
CA PRO A 260 -10.78 -11.89 15.92
C PRO A 260 -10.88 -10.38 15.67
N THR A 261 -9.95 -9.57 16.20
CA THR A 261 -10.02 -8.11 16.17
C THR A 261 -8.86 -7.44 15.44
N ASP A 262 -7.92 -8.21 14.88
CA ASP A 262 -6.83 -7.64 14.12
C ASP A 262 -7.28 -7.13 12.74
N ILE A 263 -6.37 -6.42 12.06
CA ILE A 263 -6.60 -5.89 10.72
C ILE A 263 -5.56 -6.53 9.79
N PRO A 264 -5.98 -7.39 8.84
CA PRO A 264 -5.10 -7.99 7.86
C PRO A 264 -4.45 -6.98 6.91
N PRO A 265 -3.30 -7.33 6.29
CA PRO A 265 -2.65 -6.47 5.32
C PRO A 265 -3.61 -6.12 4.16
N SER A 266 -3.54 -4.87 3.72
CA SER A 266 -4.44 -4.33 2.70
C SER A 266 -3.82 -3.12 2.02
N GLY A 267 -4.08 -2.93 0.72
CA GLY A 267 -3.77 -1.67 0.04
C GLY A 267 -4.51 -0.46 0.61
N ALA A 268 -5.56 -0.69 1.40
CA ALA A 268 -6.24 0.35 2.19
C ALA A 268 -5.34 0.98 3.27
N LEU A 269 -4.27 0.29 3.65
CA LEU A 269 -3.31 0.70 4.68
C LEU A 269 -2.09 1.40 4.08
N ASP A 270 -2.12 1.77 2.78
CA ASP A 270 -1.09 2.61 2.18
C ASP A 270 -1.14 4.01 2.82
N PRO A 271 -0.13 4.41 3.61
CA PRO A 271 -0.18 5.69 4.31
C PRO A 271 -0.07 6.87 3.35
N GLU A 272 0.60 6.74 2.20
CA GLU A 272 0.78 7.86 1.28
C GLU A 272 -0.50 8.17 0.52
N ALA A 273 -1.32 7.15 0.24
CA ALA A 273 -2.67 7.34 -0.29
C ALA A 273 -3.55 8.07 0.72
N LEU A 274 -3.50 7.67 1.99
CA LEU A 274 -4.27 8.27 3.08
C LEU A 274 -3.84 9.72 3.35
N LYS A 275 -2.53 9.99 3.42
CA LYS A 275 -1.97 11.33 3.61
C LYS A 275 -2.42 12.27 2.51
N ARG A 276 -2.40 11.81 1.25
CA ARG A 276 -2.80 12.60 0.08
C ARG A 276 -4.27 13.01 0.12
N ASP A 277 -5.17 12.16 0.63
CA ASP A 277 -6.58 12.51 0.79
C ASP A 277 -6.77 13.66 1.79
N PHE A 278 -5.97 13.74 2.86
CA PHE A 278 -6.02 14.85 3.80
C PHE A 278 -5.32 16.11 3.26
N LEU A 279 -4.20 15.95 2.54
CA LEU A 279 -3.51 17.06 1.89
C LEU A 279 -4.38 17.76 0.83
N LEU A 280 -5.03 16.98 -0.03
CA LEU A 280 -5.84 17.50 -1.14
C LEU A 280 -7.32 17.67 -0.78
N GLY A 281 -7.73 17.15 0.37
CA GLY A 281 -9.11 17.17 0.83
C GLY A 281 -9.96 16.08 0.16
N ILE A 282 -10.91 15.55 0.93
CA ILE A 282 -11.86 14.55 0.45
C ILE A 282 -13.25 14.83 1.00
N GLY A 283 -14.23 14.95 0.11
CA GLY A 283 -15.61 15.29 0.44
C GLY A 283 -16.41 14.11 1.01
N ILE A 284 -15.84 13.32 1.91
CA ILE A 284 -16.55 12.24 2.60
C ILE A 284 -16.71 12.57 4.08
N GLU A 285 -17.95 12.58 4.53
CA GLU A 285 -18.29 12.78 5.93
C GLU A 285 -17.65 11.70 6.82
N ASN A 286 -17.09 12.12 7.97
CA ASN A 286 -16.45 11.23 8.95
C ASN A 286 -15.32 10.36 8.37
N TYR A 287 -14.67 10.80 7.28
CA TYR A 287 -13.55 10.07 6.67
C TYR A 287 -12.38 9.90 7.64
N ASP A 288 -12.11 10.89 8.48
CA ASP A 288 -11.12 10.83 9.56
C ASP A 288 -11.40 9.67 10.53
N GLN A 289 -12.66 9.45 10.92
CA GLN A 289 -13.05 8.32 11.76
C GLN A 289 -12.85 6.98 11.06
N HIS A 290 -13.13 6.91 9.75
CA HIS A 290 -12.84 5.73 8.95
C HIS A 290 -11.34 5.41 8.96
N VAL A 291 -10.49 6.41 8.73
CA VAL A 291 -9.02 6.23 8.73
C VAL A 291 -8.49 5.90 10.12
N ARG A 292 -9.01 6.49 11.20
CA ARG A 292 -8.61 6.14 12.58
C ARG A 292 -8.85 4.67 12.93
N ARG A 293 -9.84 4.00 12.31
CA ARG A 293 -10.05 2.56 12.50
C ARG A 293 -8.90 1.72 11.93
N LEU A 294 -8.10 2.26 11.02
CA LEU A 294 -6.94 1.60 10.42
C LEU A 294 -5.67 1.76 11.25
N PHE A 295 -5.62 2.73 12.17
CA PHE A 295 -4.43 3.07 12.97
C PHE A 295 -3.77 1.88 13.70
N PRO A 296 -4.51 0.88 14.22
CA PRO A 296 -3.88 -0.28 14.84
C PRO A 296 -2.96 -1.08 13.92
N ALA A 297 -3.10 -0.95 12.59
CA ALA A 297 -2.28 -1.64 11.59
C ALA A 297 -1.21 -0.76 10.93
N LEU A 298 -1.14 0.52 11.31
CA LEU A 298 -0.13 1.46 10.82
C LEU A 298 1.08 1.50 11.78
N LEU A 299 2.17 2.10 11.33
CA LEU A 299 3.34 2.40 12.16
C LEU A 299 3.10 3.68 12.98
N THR A 300 3.90 3.88 14.03
CA THR A 300 3.77 5.07 14.91
C THR A 300 3.92 6.38 14.14
N ASP A 301 4.93 6.48 13.28
CA ASP A 301 5.20 7.73 12.55
C ASP A 301 4.13 8.01 11.49
N GLU A 302 3.55 6.96 10.89
CA GLU A 302 2.43 7.07 9.95
C GLU A 302 1.17 7.60 10.63
N ARG A 303 0.83 7.06 11.82
CA ARG A 303 -0.27 7.57 12.63
C ARG A 303 -0.07 9.05 12.96
N ALA A 304 1.12 9.40 13.45
CA ALA A 304 1.44 10.78 13.82
C ALA A 304 1.37 11.73 12.61
N ALA A 305 1.82 11.29 11.43
CA ALA A 305 1.71 12.08 10.20
C ALA A 305 0.25 12.30 9.79
N LEU A 306 -0.58 11.26 9.82
CA LEU A 306 -2.01 11.36 9.52
C LEU A 306 -2.74 12.26 10.52
N GLU A 307 -2.45 12.16 11.82
CA GLU A 307 -3.04 13.04 12.84
C GLU A 307 -2.71 14.52 12.60
N ARG A 308 -1.45 14.82 12.23
CA ARG A 308 -1.05 16.19 11.89
C ARG A 308 -1.80 16.73 10.68
N LEU A 309 -2.03 15.89 9.66
CA LEU A 309 -2.76 16.29 8.46
C LEU A 309 -4.27 16.44 8.73
N MET A 310 -4.85 15.55 9.52
CA MET A 310 -6.26 15.63 9.95
C MET A 310 -6.55 16.91 10.76
N ALA A 311 -5.55 17.45 11.45
CA ALA A 311 -5.67 18.66 12.26
C ALA A 311 -5.54 19.98 11.46
N ARG A 312 -5.31 19.91 10.13
CA ARG A 312 -5.07 21.09 9.28
C ARG A 312 -6.11 21.20 8.17
N PRO A 313 -6.41 22.41 7.68
CA PRO A 313 -7.16 22.58 6.45
C PRO A 313 -6.42 21.95 5.25
N ALA A 314 -7.16 21.28 4.38
CA ALA A 314 -6.61 20.78 3.12
C ALA A 314 -6.11 21.93 2.22
N LEU A 315 -5.10 21.66 1.39
CA LEU A 315 -4.44 22.67 0.55
C LEU A 315 -5.41 23.42 -0.38
N PRO A 316 -6.37 22.77 -1.08
CA PRO A 316 -7.32 23.52 -1.92
C PRO A 316 -8.25 24.44 -1.12
N VAL A 317 -8.58 24.07 0.12
CA VAL A 317 -9.39 24.93 1.00
C VAL A 317 -8.59 26.16 1.41
N ARG A 318 -7.31 25.97 1.76
CA ARG A 318 -6.42 27.09 2.11
C ARG A 318 -6.20 28.03 0.91
N LEU A 319 -5.96 27.48 -0.28
CA LEU A 319 -5.83 28.25 -1.52
C LEU A 319 -7.04 29.15 -1.75
N LEU A 320 -8.25 28.56 -1.68
CA LEU A 320 -9.48 29.33 -1.89
C LEU A 320 -9.67 30.43 -0.84
N SER A 321 -9.29 30.16 0.41
CA SER A 321 -9.28 31.16 1.48
C SER A 321 -8.28 32.30 1.22
N GLU A 322 -7.05 32.00 0.80
CA GLU A 322 -6.02 32.99 0.42
C GLU A 322 -6.50 33.89 -0.72
N LEU A 323 -7.22 33.31 -1.70
CA LEU A 323 -7.80 34.03 -2.84
C LEU A 323 -9.14 34.72 -2.51
N ARG A 324 -9.67 34.55 -1.29
CA ARG A 324 -11.00 35.04 -0.86
C ARG A 324 -12.14 34.57 -1.77
N VAL A 325 -12.05 33.33 -2.24
CA VAL A 325 -13.05 32.67 -3.08
C VAL A 325 -13.81 31.65 -2.24
N GLU A 326 -15.12 31.86 -2.10
CA GLU A 326 -15.98 30.89 -1.42
C GLU A 326 -16.25 29.67 -2.33
N PRO A 327 -16.05 28.42 -1.84
CA PRO A 327 -16.26 27.21 -2.65
C PRO A 327 -17.66 27.13 -3.29
N ASP A 328 -18.71 27.47 -2.54
CA ASP A 328 -20.10 27.42 -3.04
C ASP A 328 -20.34 28.44 -4.15
N ARG A 329 -19.71 29.61 -4.07
CA ARG A 329 -19.77 30.63 -5.14
C ARG A 329 -19.02 30.17 -6.38
N LEU A 330 -17.89 29.50 -6.21
CA LEU A 330 -17.12 28.94 -7.32
C LEU A 330 -17.92 27.85 -8.06
N ALA A 331 -18.65 27.00 -7.34
CA ALA A 331 -19.49 25.96 -7.94
C ALA A 331 -20.64 26.54 -8.79
N GLY A 332 -21.22 27.66 -8.33
CA GLY A 332 -22.31 28.38 -9.00
C GLY A 332 -21.89 29.41 -10.05
N ALA A 333 -20.59 29.72 -10.17
CA ALA A 333 -20.09 30.75 -11.07
C ALA A 333 -20.34 30.42 -12.55
N ASP A 334 -20.64 31.46 -13.34
CA ASP A 334 -20.76 31.35 -14.78
C ASP A 334 -19.38 31.26 -15.47
N VAL A 335 -19.37 30.93 -16.75
CA VAL A 335 -18.13 30.73 -17.53
C VAL A 335 -17.29 32.01 -17.61
N VAL A 336 -17.92 33.19 -17.66
CA VAL A 336 -17.23 34.48 -17.78
C VAL A 336 -16.50 34.82 -16.48
N ASP A 337 -17.16 34.61 -15.34
CA ASP A 337 -16.59 34.81 -14.02
C ASP A 337 -15.46 33.81 -13.74
N LEU A 338 -15.61 32.55 -14.17
CA LEU A 338 -14.55 31.55 -14.08
C LEU A 338 -13.32 31.93 -14.93
N HIS A 339 -13.52 32.43 -16.16
CA HIS A 339 -12.41 32.93 -16.99
C HIS A 339 -11.71 34.13 -16.35
N ARG A 340 -12.49 35.07 -15.78
CA ARG A 340 -11.94 36.22 -15.05
C ARG A 340 -11.08 35.75 -13.88
N LEU A 341 -11.60 34.82 -13.09
CA LEU A 341 -10.90 34.27 -11.93
C LEU A 341 -9.58 33.59 -12.32
N VAL A 342 -9.58 32.76 -13.36
CA VAL A 342 -8.36 32.10 -13.87
C VAL A 342 -7.35 33.11 -14.40
N ARG A 343 -7.81 34.13 -15.12
CA ARG A 343 -6.94 35.20 -15.62
C ARG A 343 -6.26 35.96 -14.49
N ASP A 344 -7.02 36.27 -13.44
CA ASP A 344 -6.53 37.01 -12.28
C ASP A 344 -5.65 36.11 -11.36
N HIS A 345 -5.89 34.78 -11.37
CA HIS A 345 -5.15 33.79 -10.59
C HIS A 345 -4.78 32.53 -11.42
N PRO A 346 -3.75 32.60 -12.28
CA PRO A 346 -3.42 31.52 -13.22
C PRO A 346 -3.00 30.20 -12.54
N ALA A 347 -2.47 30.26 -11.31
CA ALA A 347 -2.11 29.07 -10.54
C ALA A 347 -3.29 28.13 -10.27
N LEU A 348 -4.54 28.62 -10.32
CA LEU A 348 -5.75 27.80 -10.18
C LEU A 348 -5.82 26.67 -11.23
N LEU A 349 -5.26 26.87 -12.43
CA LEU A 349 -5.21 25.84 -13.45
C LEU A 349 -4.27 24.70 -13.08
N ASP A 350 -3.13 25.00 -12.48
CA ASP A 350 -2.16 23.98 -12.04
C ASP A 350 -2.74 23.17 -10.86
N TRP A 351 -3.42 23.83 -9.93
CA TRP A 351 -4.18 23.15 -8.87
C TRP A 351 -5.32 22.27 -9.41
N TYR A 352 -6.11 22.78 -10.36
CA TYR A 352 -7.16 21.99 -11.03
C TYR A 352 -6.59 20.74 -11.70
N ARG A 353 -5.47 20.87 -12.40
CA ARG A 353 -4.78 19.76 -13.07
C ARG A 353 -4.27 18.73 -12.08
N LEU A 354 -3.70 19.16 -10.95
CA LEU A 354 -3.27 18.26 -9.88
C LEU A 354 -4.43 17.44 -9.31
N LEU A 355 -5.52 18.11 -8.92
CA LEU A 355 -6.70 17.45 -8.34
C LEU A 355 -7.35 16.49 -9.35
N THR A 356 -7.41 16.88 -10.62
CA THR A 356 -7.89 16.01 -11.70
C THR A 356 -6.99 14.79 -11.87
N ALA A 357 -5.66 14.95 -11.85
CA ALA A 357 -4.71 13.85 -11.95
C ALA A 357 -4.82 12.89 -10.75
N HIS A 358 -5.00 13.42 -9.55
CA HIS A 358 -5.24 12.64 -8.34
C HIS A 358 -6.51 11.79 -8.46
N ALA A 359 -7.61 12.39 -8.91
CA ALA A 359 -8.88 11.69 -9.14
C ALA A 359 -8.76 10.62 -10.24
N GLN A 360 -7.97 10.87 -11.28
CA GLN A 360 -7.70 9.91 -12.34
C GLN A 360 -6.85 8.72 -11.87
N ALA A 361 -5.81 8.97 -11.06
CA ALA A 361 -4.98 7.91 -10.47
C ALA A 361 -5.82 7.02 -9.54
N ALA A 362 -6.66 7.61 -8.68
CA ALA A 362 -7.62 6.88 -7.85
C ALA A 362 -8.61 6.05 -8.70
N GLY A 363 -9.07 6.61 -9.83
CA GLY A 363 -9.93 5.89 -10.78
C GLY A 363 -9.24 4.67 -11.41
N SER A 364 -7.94 4.75 -11.69
CA SER A 364 -7.16 3.59 -12.16
C SER A 364 -6.98 2.54 -11.08
N HIS A 365 -6.79 2.92 -9.81
CA HIS A 365 -6.79 1.97 -8.71
C HIS A 365 -8.14 1.25 -8.56
N LEU A 366 -9.27 1.99 -8.62
CA LEU A 366 -10.60 1.38 -8.66
C LEU A 366 -10.77 0.42 -9.85
N MET A 367 -10.23 0.77 -11.02
CA MET A 367 -10.24 -0.12 -12.19
C MET A 367 -9.51 -1.43 -11.91
N LEU A 368 -8.34 -1.39 -11.26
CA LEU A 368 -7.62 -2.61 -10.83
C LEU A 368 -8.49 -3.44 -9.88
N SER A 369 -9.06 -2.84 -8.83
CA SER A 369 -9.94 -3.57 -7.90
C SER A 369 -11.14 -4.18 -8.60
N LYS A 370 -11.75 -3.47 -9.56
CA LYS A 370 -12.85 -4.01 -10.37
C LYS A 370 -12.39 -5.17 -11.26
N LYS A 371 -11.21 -5.08 -11.88
CA LYS A 371 -10.68 -6.11 -12.78
C LYS A 371 -10.34 -7.39 -12.03
N PHE A 372 -9.63 -7.29 -10.91
CA PHE A 372 -9.06 -8.45 -10.21
C PHE A 372 -9.94 -8.99 -9.10
N LEU A 373 -10.92 -8.23 -8.61
CA LEU A 373 -11.74 -8.62 -7.48
C LEU A 373 -13.24 -8.54 -7.76
N PHE A 374 -13.78 -7.32 -7.95
CA PHE A 374 -15.24 -7.15 -7.90
C PHE A 374 -15.96 -7.75 -9.11
N LYS A 375 -15.55 -7.44 -10.36
CA LYS A 375 -16.24 -7.97 -11.55
C LYS A 375 -16.17 -9.49 -11.65
N PRO A 376 -15.01 -10.15 -11.42
CA PRO A 376 -14.98 -11.61 -11.43
C PRO A 376 -15.87 -12.21 -10.33
N GLN A 377 -15.91 -11.62 -9.12
CA GLN A 377 -16.82 -12.09 -8.07
C GLN A 377 -18.29 -11.89 -8.44
N SER A 378 -18.68 -10.74 -9.03
CA SER A 378 -20.05 -10.53 -9.50
C SER A 378 -20.47 -11.57 -10.55
N ARG A 379 -19.55 -11.97 -11.45
CA ARG A 379 -19.82 -13.04 -12.42
C ARG A 379 -20.04 -14.38 -11.74
N ARG A 380 -19.28 -14.70 -10.69
CA ARG A 380 -19.46 -15.92 -9.88
C ARG A 380 -20.78 -15.92 -9.13
N ASP A 381 -21.19 -14.78 -8.57
CA ASP A 381 -22.48 -14.62 -7.91
C ASP A 381 -23.64 -14.82 -8.91
N LEU A 382 -23.56 -14.23 -10.10
CA LEU A 382 -24.55 -14.43 -11.18
C LEU A 382 -24.60 -15.87 -11.70
N ALA A 383 -23.46 -16.57 -11.71
CA ALA A 383 -23.36 -17.97 -12.12
C ALA A 383 -23.74 -18.96 -10.99
N GLY A 384 -24.10 -18.48 -9.80
CA GLY A 384 -24.45 -19.32 -8.65
C GLY A 384 -23.25 -20.03 -7.99
N VAL A 385 -22.01 -19.67 -8.35
CA VAL A 385 -20.78 -20.21 -7.73
C VAL A 385 -20.56 -19.64 -6.33
N GLY A 386 -20.97 -18.39 -6.10
CA GLY A 386 -20.85 -17.73 -4.80
C GLY A 386 -19.43 -17.25 -4.47
N ASP A 387 -19.17 -17.09 -3.17
CA ASP A 387 -17.97 -16.44 -2.62
C ASP A 387 -17.02 -17.47 -1.98
N LYS A 388 -15.76 -17.06 -1.75
CA LYS A 388 -14.78 -17.88 -1.03
C LYS A 388 -15.09 -17.90 0.46
N PRO A 389 -14.76 -19.02 1.14
CA PRO A 389 -15.08 -19.18 2.54
C PRO A 389 -14.21 -18.30 3.44
N LEU A 390 -12.90 -18.19 3.20
CA LEU A 390 -11.98 -17.56 4.16
C LEU A 390 -12.04 -16.04 4.15
N VAL A 391 -11.59 -15.42 3.06
CA VAL A 391 -11.61 -13.97 2.87
C VAL A 391 -12.63 -13.67 1.78
N SER A 392 -13.70 -12.97 2.16
CA SER A 392 -14.77 -12.62 1.20
C SER A 392 -14.22 -11.80 0.04
N ASN A 393 -14.64 -12.18 -1.17
CA ASN A 393 -14.33 -11.45 -2.39
C ASN A 393 -15.30 -10.29 -2.69
N ARG A 394 -16.32 -10.07 -1.84
CA ARG A 394 -17.32 -9.01 -2.03
C ARG A 394 -16.90 -7.66 -1.48
N ALA A 395 -15.91 -7.64 -0.59
CA ALA A 395 -15.29 -6.44 -0.04
C ALA A 395 -13.78 -6.63 0.02
N GLY A 396 -13.00 -5.55 0.18
CA GLY A 396 -11.58 -5.58 0.54
C GLY A 396 -11.35 -6.16 1.94
N THR A 397 -10.09 -6.46 2.30
CA THR A 397 -9.74 -7.10 3.59
C THR A 397 -10.10 -6.24 4.81
N THR A 398 -10.20 -4.93 4.63
CA THR A 398 -10.66 -3.97 5.64
C THR A 398 -12.18 -3.72 5.60
N GLY A 399 -12.93 -4.49 4.81
CA GLY A 399 -14.38 -4.34 4.65
C GLY A 399 -14.83 -3.27 3.64
N MET A 400 -13.91 -2.60 2.94
CA MET A 400 -14.28 -1.63 1.90
C MET A 400 -14.95 -2.30 0.69
N THR A 401 -16.20 -1.92 0.40
CA THR A 401 -16.96 -2.45 -0.74
C THR A 401 -16.62 -1.73 -2.05
N GLU A 402 -17.03 -2.31 -3.18
CA GLU A 402 -16.95 -1.64 -4.49
C GLU A 402 -17.61 -0.26 -4.46
N THR A 403 -18.83 -0.18 -3.92
CA THR A 403 -19.59 1.07 -3.80
C THR A 403 -18.87 2.12 -2.96
N PHE A 404 -18.18 1.70 -1.89
CA PHE A 404 -17.37 2.63 -1.09
C PHE A 404 -16.19 3.19 -1.89
N LEU A 405 -15.48 2.35 -2.64
CA LEU A 405 -14.37 2.78 -3.50
C LEU A 405 -14.83 3.67 -4.67
N GLU A 406 -16.02 3.39 -5.22
CA GLU A 406 -16.67 4.27 -6.19
C GLU A 406 -16.99 5.65 -5.60
N ARG A 407 -17.51 5.67 -4.37
CA ARG A 407 -17.79 6.91 -3.63
C ARG A 407 -16.51 7.70 -3.34
N LEU A 408 -15.43 7.03 -2.91
CA LEU A 408 -14.10 7.66 -2.74
C LEU A 408 -13.60 8.27 -4.05
N THR A 409 -13.70 7.52 -5.15
CA THR A 409 -13.27 8.01 -6.47
C THR A 409 -14.12 9.20 -6.93
N ARG A 410 -15.42 9.19 -6.66
CA ARG A 410 -16.32 10.31 -6.96
C ARG A 410 -15.99 11.54 -6.12
N ALA A 411 -15.81 11.38 -4.80
CA ALA A 411 -15.47 12.47 -3.91
C ALA A 411 -14.18 13.18 -4.32
N ARG A 412 -13.16 12.44 -4.80
CA ARG A 412 -11.92 13.01 -5.36
C ARG A 412 -12.14 13.80 -6.65
N ARG A 413 -13.16 13.46 -7.46
CA ARG A 413 -13.54 14.21 -8.69
C ARG A 413 -14.35 15.45 -8.38
N GLU A 414 -15.14 15.43 -7.31
CA GLU A 414 -15.97 16.53 -6.83
C GLU A 414 -15.18 17.50 -5.94
N HIS A 415 -13.91 17.72 -6.28
CA HIS A 415 -13.02 18.60 -5.53
C HIS A 415 -13.43 20.08 -5.67
N PRO A 416 -12.99 20.97 -4.75
CA PRO A 416 -13.45 22.38 -4.74
C PRO A 416 -13.26 23.14 -6.06
N LEU A 417 -12.22 22.80 -6.82
CA LEU A 417 -11.95 23.43 -8.13
C LEU A 417 -12.68 22.79 -9.33
N ALA A 418 -13.61 21.86 -9.14
CA ALA A 418 -14.20 21.07 -10.23
C ALA A 418 -14.95 21.93 -11.27
N ALA A 419 -15.50 23.09 -10.87
CA ALA A 419 -16.17 24.03 -11.76
C ALA A 419 -15.26 24.58 -12.88
N LEU A 420 -13.95 24.66 -12.64
CA LEU A 420 -12.96 25.12 -13.62
C LEU A 420 -12.88 24.22 -14.86
N ARG A 421 -13.43 23.00 -14.81
CA ARG A 421 -13.57 22.15 -15.99
C ARG A 421 -14.23 22.89 -17.16
N ARG A 422 -15.24 23.73 -16.90
CA ARG A 422 -16.02 24.45 -17.93
C ARG A 422 -15.16 25.38 -18.78
N VAL A 423 -14.13 25.99 -18.20
CA VAL A 423 -13.22 26.91 -18.89
C VAL A 423 -11.98 26.21 -19.46
N VAL A 424 -11.57 25.08 -18.88
CA VAL A 424 -10.43 24.29 -19.39
C VAL A 424 -10.81 23.43 -20.61
N THR A 425 -12.02 22.86 -20.64
CA THR A 425 -12.47 22.05 -21.79
C THR A 425 -12.98 22.90 -22.96
N GLY A 426 -13.32 24.17 -22.73
CA GLY A 426 -13.74 25.11 -23.77
C GLY A 426 -12.61 25.50 -24.74
N GLU A 427 -11.34 25.37 -24.32
CA GLU A 427 -10.16 25.60 -25.16
C GLU A 427 -9.67 24.33 -25.90
N THR A 428 -10.27 23.17 -25.67
CA THR A 428 -9.82 21.86 -26.21
C THR A 428 -10.90 21.06 -26.93
N ALA A 429 -11.95 21.72 -27.43
CA ALA A 429 -12.95 21.10 -28.31
C ALA A 429 -12.56 21.17 -29.80
N ASP A 430 -11.28 21.01 -30.13
CA ASP A 430 -10.85 20.67 -31.49
C ASP A 430 -10.52 19.17 -31.51
N ASN A 431 -11.38 18.41 -32.19
CA ASN A 431 -11.31 16.95 -32.31
C ASN A 431 -10.18 16.54 -33.26
N GLY A 432 -8.93 16.74 -32.84
CA GLY A 432 -7.80 16.01 -33.39
C GLY A 432 -7.80 14.59 -32.85
N THR A 433 -7.79 13.60 -33.74
CA THR A 433 -7.26 12.25 -33.51
C THR A 433 -6.06 12.28 -32.56
N PRO A 434 -5.80 11.24 -31.74
CA PRO A 434 -4.62 11.18 -30.89
C PRO A 434 -3.36 10.96 -31.76
N GLU A 435 -2.98 11.98 -32.51
CA GLU A 435 -1.62 12.15 -32.98
C GLU A 435 -0.74 12.40 -31.76
N ALA A 436 0.39 11.69 -31.75
CA ALA A 436 1.41 11.81 -30.74
C ALA A 436 1.68 13.29 -30.44
N VAL A 437 1.38 13.71 -29.22
CA VAL A 437 1.81 15.02 -28.71
C VAL A 437 3.33 15.07 -28.91
N PRO A 438 3.85 16.01 -29.71
CA PRO A 438 5.28 16.21 -29.83
C PRO A 438 5.81 16.56 -28.45
N SER A 439 6.78 15.78 -27.97
CA SER A 439 7.50 16.08 -26.75
C SER A 439 7.96 17.54 -26.77
N PRO A 440 7.57 18.37 -25.79
CA PRO A 440 8.32 19.59 -25.57
C PRO A 440 9.74 19.15 -25.21
N THR A 441 10.68 19.57 -26.04
CA THR A 441 12.11 19.49 -25.82
C THR A 441 12.41 19.86 -24.36
N GLY A 442 12.78 18.86 -23.56
CA GLY A 442 13.09 19.00 -22.13
C GLY A 442 12.13 18.30 -21.14
N ALA A 443 11.26 17.39 -21.58
CA ALA A 443 10.49 16.56 -20.65
C ALA A 443 11.43 15.64 -19.86
N ALA A 444 11.74 16.04 -18.63
CA ALA A 444 12.46 15.21 -17.68
C ALA A 444 11.78 13.84 -17.56
N SER A 445 12.56 12.77 -17.71
CA SER A 445 12.04 11.41 -17.66
C SER A 445 11.85 11.04 -16.19
N VAL A 446 10.61 10.75 -15.79
CA VAL A 446 10.35 10.14 -14.49
C VAL A 446 10.64 8.65 -14.60
N ALA A 447 11.64 8.19 -13.88
CA ALA A 447 11.97 6.76 -13.78
C ALA A 447 11.66 6.27 -12.37
N VAL A 448 11.06 5.08 -12.29
CA VAL A 448 10.92 4.33 -11.04
C VAL A 448 11.83 3.12 -11.15
N ALA A 449 12.83 3.03 -10.27
CA ALA A 449 13.83 1.98 -10.30
C ALA A 449 13.86 1.24 -8.96
N LEU A 450 13.98 -0.07 -9.03
CA LEU A 450 14.41 -0.87 -7.89
C LEU A 450 15.93 -0.68 -7.75
N VAL A 451 16.37 -0.25 -6.57
CA VAL A 451 17.78 -0.20 -6.22
C VAL A 451 18.17 -1.61 -5.80
N ALA A 452 19.05 -2.23 -6.59
CA ALA A 452 19.60 -3.55 -6.32
C ALA A 452 20.52 -3.52 -5.10
#